data_AF-A0A7Y8M707-F1
#
_entry.id   AF-A0A7Y8M707-F1
#
_cell.length_a   1.000
_cell.length_b   1.000
_cell.length_c   1.000
_cell.angle_alpha   90.00
_cell.angle_beta   90.00
_cell.angle_gamma   90.00
#
_symmetry.space_group_name_H-M   'P 1'
#
loop_
_entity.id
_entity.type
_entity.pdbx_description
1 polymer ?
#
loop_
_entity_poly.entity_id
_entity_poly.type
_entity_poly.pdbx_seq_one_letter_code
_entity_poly.pdbx_strand_id
1 'polypeptide(L)'
;MKTRKSREPVDHSGLMPNRHIRAFLQWVSLGYTVFVIYGSLVPLDYQFMPWNEAVARFRQIEFLRLGIDSRADWVANLLLFIPLAFLWTGALALGSKPSAIILPSLLVICCAGLLSLGIEFTQLYFPQRTVSLNDLVAEMLGGIIGVAVWWVYGQRFAHWLAGWKTVSDNLAITKRLTLIYLFFLFGYSLLPLDLTISPVEVYHKFREGKLNLLPFARVPHNPVHALYELASDALLWAVPAFLWRWSDRTSALRVWTIMTGAAALLECLQLFVYSRISDMTDIFTAALGAGAGVWFVNVFNGNAKLQRPAGHTGFAVMPLVLAAVWAGLIMIVFWYPFEFRTEGAFMRERLHRLMGSVPFQAYYFGSEYRAMTEVMHKVLFFIPLGMFLGWFVSRLRYMWRGYATWISIALIAGFALCVVAGRLIQPGKSPDIMDPFLQFLGGVLGFFLTGLMRPRMGRAQRAKMRGNGTVD
;
A
#
# COMPACT_ATOMS: atom_id res chain seq x y z
N MET A 1 40.72 39.93 -10.76
CA MET A 1 39.28 40.22 -10.78
C MET A 1 38.51 38.90 -10.75
N LYS A 2 38.11 38.42 -9.56
CA LYS A 2 37.45 37.11 -9.36
C LYS A 2 35.94 37.26 -9.50
N THR A 3 35.36 36.62 -10.51
CA THR A 3 33.91 36.58 -10.76
C THR A 3 33.18 35.75 -9.70
N ARG A 4 32.40 36.44 -8.87
CA ARG A 4 31.55 35.88 -7.81
C ARG A 4 30.31 35.26 -8.46
N LYS A 5 30.25 33.92 -8.49
CA LYS A 5 29.09 33.15 -8.94
C LYS A 5 27.93 33.38 -7.95
N SER A 6 26.94 34.18 -8.33
CA SER A 6 25.72 34.42 -7.57
C SER A 6 24.95 33.10 -7.44
N ARG A 7 24.87 32.56 -6.22
CA ARG A 7 23.91 31.51 -5.88
C ARG A 7 22.52 32.13 -5.95
N GLU A 8 21.69 31.66 -6.88
CA GLU A 8 20.26 31.94 -6.85
C GLU A 8 19.67 31.46 -5.51
N PRO A 9 18.89 32.28 -4.80
CA PRO A 9 18.17 31.82 -3.62
C PRO A 9 17.08 30.85 -4.06
N VAL A 10 17.15 29.61 -3.57
CA VAL A 10 16.05 28.65 -3.69
C VAL A 10 14.86 29.24 -2.93
N ASP A 11 13.84 29.64 -3.66
CA ASP A 11 12.61 30.18 -3.10
C ASP A 11 11.88 29.11 -2.27
N HIS A 12 11.93 29.25 -0.95
CA HIS A 12 11.26 28.38 0.02
C HIS A 12 9.79 28.77 0.27
N SER A 13 9.24 29.76 -0.43
CA SER A 13 7.92 30.36 -0.16
C SER A 13 6.71 29.41 -0.34
N GLY A 14 6.91 28.20 -0.87
CA GLY A 14 5.86 27.20 -1.07
C GLY A 14 5.83 26.04 -0.08
N LEU A 15 6.82 25.85 0.79
CA LEU A 15 6.86 24.67 1.67
C LEU A 15 5.89 24.84 2.86
N MET A 16 5.12 23.79 3.14
CA MET A 16 4.36 23.69 4.38
C MET A 16 5.27 24.01 5.57
N PRO A 17 4.85 24.90 6.49
CA PRO A 17 5.54 25.05 7.75
C PRO A 17 5.72 23.68 8.40
N ASN A 18 6.94 23.37 8.87
CA ASN A 18 7.27 22.09 9.51
C ASN A 18 6.25 21.68 10.60
N ARG A 19 5.53 22.65 11.18
CA ARG A 19 4.44 22.44 12.13
C ARG A 19 3.30 21.55 11.60
N HIS A 20 2.83 21.74 10.36
CA HIS A 20 1.72 20.94 9.81
C HIS A 20 2.16 19.51 9.50
N ILE A 21 3.37 19.34 8.97
CA ILE A 21 3.98 18.04 8.70
C ILE A 21 4.19 17.30 10.01
N ARG A 22 4.72 17.98 11.03
CA ARG A 22 4.90 17.41 12.37
C ARG A 22 3.57 16.95 12.97
N ALA A 23 2.53 17.79 12.93
CA ALA A 23 1.20 17.42 13.42
C ALA A 23 0.62 16.20 12.67
N PHE A 24 0.81 16.14 11.35
CA PHE A 24 0.42 14.96 10.57
C PHE A 24 1.19 13.72 11.00
N LEU A 25 2.52 13.80 11.14
CA LEU A 25 3.35 12.69 11.62
C LEU A 25 2.95 12.23 13.03
N GLN A 26 2.57 13.15 13.93
CA GLN A 26 2.07 12.84 15.27
C GLN A 26 0.76 12.05 15.24
N TRP A 27 -0.21 12.47 14.42
CA TRP A 27 -1.46 11.74 14.28
C TRP A 27 -1.27 10.36 13.63
N VAL A 28 -0.44 10.29 12.59
CA VAL A 28 -0.11 9.02 11.93
C VAL A 28 0.67 8.12 12.89
N SER A 29 1.61 8.65 13.68
CA SER A 29 2.31 7.86 14.69
C SER A 29 1.38 7.32 15.76
N LEU A 30 0.41 8.11 16.22
CA LEU A 30 -0.57 7.67 17.21
C LEU A 30 -1.43 6.54 16.64
N GLY A 31 -2.00 6.76 15.45
CA GLY A 31 -2.80 5.74 14.77
C GLY A 31 -2.02 4.46 14.50
N TYR A 32 -0.75 4.58 14.09
CA TYR A 32 0.12 3.42 13.85
C TYR A 32 0.52 2.71 15.15
N THR A 33 0.69 3.43 16.26
CA THR A 33 0.93 2.82 17.58
C THR A 33 -0.26 1.98 18.03
N VAL A 34 -1.48 2.52 17.87
CA VAL A 34 -2.72 1.77 18.14
C VAL A 34 -2.82 0.54 17.24
N PHE A 35 -2.48 0.67 15.95
CA PHE A 35 -2.45 -0.44 15.01
C PHE A 35 -1.48 -1.55 15.45
N VAL A 36 -0.25 -1.20 15.87
CA VAL A 36 0.75 -2.18 16.36
C VAL A 36 0.23 -2.90 17.60
N ILE A 37 -0.23 -2.16 18.62
CA ILE A 37 -0.76 -2.75 19.86
C ILE A 37 -1.94 -3.68 19.53
N TYR A 38 -2.88 -3.22 18.71
CA TYR A 38 -4.04 -4.00 18.33
C TYR A 38 -3.66 -5.26 17.55
N GLY A 39 -2.82 -5.12 16.52
CA GLY A 39 -2.37 -6.21 15.65
C GLY A 39 -1.62 -7.30 16.41
N SER A 40 -0.86 -6.94 17.45
CA SER A 40 -0.17 -7.90 18.31
C SER A 40 -1.08 -8.63 19.31
N LEU A 41 -2.30 -8.11 19.59
CA LEU A 41 -3.23 -8.68 20.58
C LEU A 41 -4.42 -9.45 19.98
N VAL A 42 -4.80 -9.19 18.72
CA VAL A 42 -5.79 -9.99 17.96
C VAL A 42 -5.43 -11.49 18.09
N PRO A 43 -6.36 -12.45 18.25
CA PRO A 43 -7.81 -12.35 18.11
C PRO A 43 -8.53 -11.89 19.39
N LEU A 44 -7.84 -11.40 20.41
CA LEU A 44 -8.42 -10.84 21.65
C LEU A 44 -9.25 -11.82 22.50
N ASP A 45 -8.89 -13.11 22.51
CA ASP A 45 -9.47 -14.10 23.43
C ASP A 45 -8.82 -14.01 24.82
N TYR A 46 -9.27 -13.05 25.62
CA TYR A 46 -8.71 -12.78 26.93
C TYR A 46 -9.03 -13.90 27.92
N GLN A 47 -7.99 -14.46 28.53
CA GLN A 47 -8.08 -15.39 29.65
C GLN A 47 -7.41 -14.79 30.87
N PHE A 48 -8.17 -14.72 31.96
CA PHE A 48 -7.68 -14.17 33.21
C PHE A 48 -6.54 -15.03 33.77
N MET A 49 -5.42 -14.38 34.09
CA MET A 49 -4.28 -14.96 34.77
C MET A 49 -3.90 -14.10 35.98
N PRO A 50 -3.73 -14.67 37.18
CA PRO A 50 -3.24 -13.90 38.33
C PRO A 50 -1.89 -13.23 38.03
N TRP A 51 -1.72 -11.98 38.46
CA TRP A 51 -0.51 -11.19 38.18
C TRP A 51 0.80 -11.90 38.58
N ASN A 52 0.82 -12.55 39.75
CA ASN A 52 2.00 -13.27 40.23
C ASN A 52 2.38 -14.42 39.29
N GLU A 53 1.40 -15.09 38.71
CA GLU A 53 1.60 -16.16 37.74
C GLU A 53 2.09 -15.59 36.40
N ALA A 54 1.51 -14.49 35.92
CA ALA A 54 1.95 -13.81 34.71
C ALA A 54 3.42 -13.37 34.82
N VAL A 55 3.82 -12.76 35.95
CA VAL A 55 5.22 -12.39 36.19
C VAL A 55 6.13 -13.61 36.27
N ALA A 56 5.71 -14.70 36.91
CA ALA A 56 6.50 -15.92 36.99
C ALA A 56 6.72 -16.55 35.60
N ARG A 57 5.67 -16.64 34.77
CA ARG A 57 5.75 -17.12 33.39
C ARG A 57 6.58 -16.20 32.50
N PHE A 58 6.41 -14.89 32.62
CA PHE A 58 7.19 -13.92 31.84
C PHE A 58 8.69 -14.00 32.13
N ARG A 59 9.08 -14.34 33.36
CA ARG A 59 10.51 -14.56 33.71
C ARG A 59 11.10 -15.81 33.07
N GLN A 60 10.26 -16.72 32.59
CA GLN A 60 10.65 -18.02 32.03
C GLN A 60 10.48 -18.08 30.51
N ILE A 61 10.21 -16.95 29.84
CA ILE A 61 10.08 -16.92 28.37
C ILE A 61 11.39 -17.38 27.72
N GLU A 62 11.27 -18.20 26.68
CA GLU A 62 12.42 -18.86 26.05
C GLU A 62 12.76 -18.22 24.70
N PHE A 63 14.00 -18.45 24.26
CA PHE A 63 14.37 -18.29 22.85
C PHE A 63 13.82 -19.48 22.06
N LEU A 64 12.77 -19.24 21.27
CA LEU A 64 12.21 -20.28 20.40
C LEU A 64 13.20 -20.64 19.29
N ARG A 65 13.21 -21.91 18.87
CA ARG A 65 14.00 -22.33 17.70
C ARG A 65 13.38 -21.73 16.44
N LEU A 66 14.14 -20.85 15.76
CA LEU A 66 13.73 -20.19 14.53
C LEU A 66 13.63 -21.15 13.34
N GLY A 67 12.56 -21.95 13.31
CA GLY A 67 12.09 -22.64 12.11
C GLY A 67 11.59 -21.65 11.05
N ILE A 68 11.31 -22.13 9.84
CA ILE A 68 10.93 -21.28 8.70
C ILE A 68 9.69 -20.42 9.02
N ASP A 69 8.65 -21.00 9.61
CA ASP A 69 7.43 -20.28 9.98
C ASP A 69 7.68 -19.22 11.08
N SER A 70 8.41 -19.60 12.14
CA SER A 70 8.78 -18.67 13.23
C SER A 70 9.67 -17.51 12.76
N ARG A 71 10.36 -17.63 11.62
CA ARG A 71 11.11 -16.51 11.03
C ARG A 71 10.21 -15.51 10.33
N ALA A 72 9.12 -15.95 9.69
CA ALA A 72 8.16 -15.03 9.09
C ALA A 72 7.53 -14.15 10.18
N ASP A 73 7.14 -14.76 11.31
CA ASP A 73 6.65 -14.04 12.49
C ASP A 73 7.70 -13.06 13.05
N TRP A 74 8.94 -13.51 13.20
CA TRP A 74 10.05 -12.67 13.65
C TRP A 74 10.28 -11.46 12.73
N VAL A 75 10.26 -11.66 11.41
CA VAL A 75 10.40 -10.58 10.43
C VAL A 75 9.18 -9.67 10.43
N ALA A 76 7.97 -10.20 10.63
CA ALA A 76 6.76 -9.38 10.75
C ALA A 76 6.86 -8.44 11.96
N ASN A 77 7.28 -8.93 13.13
CA ASN A 77 7.48 -8.12 14.33
C ASN A 77 8.57 -7.04 14.14
N LEU A 78 9.70 -7.40 13.51
CA LEU A 78 10.73 -6.45 13.09
C LEU A 78 10.15 -5.34 12.17
N LEU A 79 9.43 -5.74 11.11
CA LEU A 79 8.85 -4.83 10.11
C LEU A 79 7.71 -3.99 10.67
N LEU A 80 7.03 -4.41 11.73
CA LEU A 80 6.02 -3.61 12.42
C LEU A 80 6.66 -2.42 13.15
N PHE A 81 7.82 -2.62 13.80
CA PHE A 81 8.46 -1.60 14.63
C PHE A 81 9.33 -0.61 13.84
N ILE A 82 9.87 -0.98 12.67
CA ILE A 82 10.61 -0.05 11.78
C ILE A 82 9.80 1.22 11.45
N PRO A 83 8.60 1.14 10.83
CA PRO A 83 7.79 2.31 10.53
C PRO A 83 7.30 3.01 11.79
N LEU A 84 7.04 2.29 12.90
CA LEU A 84 6.66 2.89 14.18
C LEU A 84 7.73 3.86 14.67
N ALA A 85 8.97 3.37 14.82
CA ALA A 85 10.09 4.16 15.31
C ALA A 85 10.50 5.26 14.32
N PHE A 86 10.39 5.01 13.01
CA PHE A 86 10.57 6.03 11.98
C PHE A 86 9.58 7.19 12.17
N LEU A 87 8.29 6.90 12.35
CA LEU A 87 7.24 7.90 12.56
C LEU A 87 7.40 8.63 13.90
N TRP A 88 7.71 7.93 14.98
CA TRP A 88 7.98 8.54 16.29
C TRP A 88 9.17 9.49 16.24
N THR A 89 10.27 9.07 15.63
CA THR A 89 11.46 9.91 15.45
C THR A 89 11.11 11.13 14.61
N GLY A 90 10.29 10.98 13.58
CA GLY A 90 9.81 12.10 12.79
C GLY A 90 8.89 13.07 13.52
N ALA A 91 7.98 12.56 14.34
CA ALA A 91 7.10 13.37 15.16
C ALA A 91 7.87 14.24 16.17
N LEU A 92 8.97 13.72 16.72
CA LEU A 92 9.79 14.38 17.75
C LEU A 92 10.91 15.24 17.17
N ALA A 93 11.58 14.77 16.11
CA ALA A 93 12.84 15.35 15.63
C ALA A 93 12.76 15.98 14.23
N LEU A 94 11.57 16.17 13.66
CA LEU A 94 11.44 16.85 12.36
C LEU A 94 12.04 18.26 12.42
N GLY A 95 13.03 18.50 11.55
CA GLY A 95 13.75 19.78 11.45
C GLY A 95 14.86 19.99 12.50
N SER A 96 15.16 19.00 13.34
CA SER A 96 16.27 19.06 14.29
C SER A 96 17.63 19.07 13.59
N LYS A 97 18.62 19.72 14.21
CA LYS A 97 20.03 19.63 13.79
C LYS A 97 20.57 18.21 14.03
N PRO A 98 21.60 17.75 13.30
CA PRO A 98 22.16 16.40 13.46
C PRO A 98 22.63 16.05 14.88
N SER A 99 23.09 17.02 15.68
CA SER A 99 23.45 16.76 17.08
C SER A 99 22.24 16.66 18.01
N ALA A 100 21.15 17.35 17.69
CA ALA A 100 19.95 17.42 18.52
C ALA A 100 18.97 16.25 18.30
N ILE A 101 19.22 15.41 17.28
CA ILE A 101 18.40 14.23 16.97
C ILE A 101 18.71 13.02 17.88
N ILE A 102 19.88 13.02 18.54
CA ILE A 102 20.35 11.91 19.37
C ILE A 102 19.40 11.65 20.54
N LEU A 103 19.06 12.70 21.31
CA LEU A 103 18.21 12.55 22.49
C LEU A 103 16.79 12.03 22.14
N PRO A 104 16.07 12.60 21.14
CA PRO A 104 14.82 12.00 20.65
C PRO A 104 14.97 10.56 20.17
N SER A 105 16.09 10.22 19.54
CA SER A 105 16.34 8.86 19.04
C SER A 105 16.48 7.86 20.19
N LEU A 106 17.23 8.21 21.24
CA LEU A 106 17.36 7.39 22.44
C LEU A 106 16.01 7.22 23.16
N LEU A 107 15.22 8.30 23.24
CA LEU A 107 13.87 8.25 23.78
C LEU A 107 12.98 7.28 22.98
N VAL A 108 13.01 7.37 21.65
CA VAL A 108 12.22 6.49 20.77
C VAL A 108 12.60 5.03 20.94
N ILE A 109 13.89 4.71 20.97
CA ILE A 109 14.37 3.33 21.17
C ILE A 109 13.91 2.80 22.54
N CYS A 110 14.05 3.61 23.60
CA CYS A 110 13.59 3.25 24.94
C CYS A 110 12.07 3.02 24.98
N CYS A 111 11.27 3.94 24.43
CA CYS A 111 9.82 3.80 24.37
C CYS A 111 9.39 2.59 23.52
N ALA A 112 10.10 2.29 22.43
CA ALA A 112 9.80 1.13 21.59
C ALA A 112 10.07 -0.18 22.36
N GLY A 113 11.20 -0.27 23.07
CA GLY A 113 11.50 -1.42 23.93
C GLY A 113 10.48 -1.59 25.07
N LEU A 114 10.05 -0.50 25.71
CA LEU A 114 9.01 -0.54 26.73
C LEU A 114 7.65 -0.97 26.18
N LEU A 115 7.30 -0.49 24.97
CA LEU A 115 6.07 -0.91 24.29
C LEU A 115 6.11 -2.39 23.96
N SER A 116 7.23 -2.87 23.41
CA SER A 116 7.49 -4.27 23.09
C SER A 116 7.33 -5.18 24.31
N LEU A 117 8.01 -4.84 25.42
CA LEU A 117 7.85 -5.52 26.71
C LEU A 117 6.40 -5.55 27.19
N GLY A 118 5.70 -4.41 27.07
CA GLY A 118 4.29 -4.30 27.45
C GLY A 118 3.37 -5.17 26.62
N ILE A 119 3.59 -5.23 25.30
CA ILE A 119 2.83 -6.08 24.37
C ILE A 119 3.05 -7.55 24.71
N GLU A 120 4.29 -8.01 24.75
CA GLU A 120 4.66 -9.40 25.07
C GLU A 120 4.13 -9.85 26.44
N PHE A 121 4.23 -8.98 27.45
CA PHE A 121 3.67 -9.28 28.77
C PHE A 121 2.14 -9.40 28.73
N THR A 122 1.47 -8.52 27.98
CA THR A 122 0.01 -8.55 27.85
C THR A 122 -0.44 -9.78 27.04
N GLN A 123 0.34 -10.24 26.08
CA GLN A 123 0.07 -11.45 25.29
C GLN A 123 -0.03 -12.72 26.15
N LEU A 124 0.54 -12.77 27.36
CA LEU A 124 0.36 -13.89 28.30
C LEU A 124 -1.11 -14.14 28.67
N TYR A 125 -1.96 -13.11 28.58
CA TYR A 125 -3.39 -13.20 28.82
C TYR A 125 -4.18 -13.68 27.60
N PHE A 126 -3.52 -13.94 26.47
CA PHE A 126 -4.13 -14.36 25.21
C PHE A 126 -3.48 -15.68 24.77
N PRO A 127 -4.07 -16.85 25.08
CA PRO A 127 -3.41 -18.16 24.93
C PRO A 127 -3.12 -18.55 23.47
N GLN A 128 -3.72 -17.88 22.49
CA GLN A 128 -3.44 -18.07 21.07
C GLN A 128 -2.18 -17.32 20.60
N ARG A 129 -1.54 -16.53 21.47
CA ARG A 129 -0.29 -15.82 21.21
C ARG A 129 0.88 -16.53 21.86
N THR A 130 1.97 -16.61 21.11
CA THR A 130 3.25 -17.14 21.56
C THR A 130 4.12 -15.98 22.01
N VAL A 131 4.44 -15.95 23.30
CA VAL A 131 5.36 -14.95 23.88
C VAL A 131 6.78 -15.48 23.74
N SER A 132 7.70 -14.66 23.23
CA SER A 132 9.08 -15.10 23.02
C SER A 132 10.13 -14.00 23.15
N LEU A 133 11.36 -14.39 23.52
CA LEU A 133 12.50 -13.46 23.51
C LEU A 133 12.90 -13.07 22.08
N ASN A 134 12.61 -13.91 21.10
CA ASN A 134 12.91 -13.61 19.70
C ASN A 134 12.14 -12.38 19.23
N ASP A 135 10.85 -12.32 19.57
CA ASP A 135 9.95 -11.24 19.17
C ASP A 135 10.35 -9.92 19.82
N LEU A 136 10.66 -9.93 21.12
CA LEU A 136 11.21 -8.77 21.83
C LEU A 136 12.47 -8.22 21.15
N VAL A 137 13.38 -9.10 20.75
CA VAL A 137 14.61 -8.72 20.03
C VAL A 137 14.28 -8.18 18.64
N ALA A 138 13.32 -8.79 17.93
CA ALA A 138 12.88 -8.34 16.61
C ALA A 138 12.31 -6.91 16.68
N GLU A 139 11.40 -6.65 17.61
CA GLU A 139 10.76 -5.36 17.79
C GLU A 139 11.77 -4.28 18.19
N MET A 140 12.71 -4.59 19.10
CA MET A 140 13.79 -3.68 19.46
C MET A 140 14.72 -3.36 18.28
N LEU A 141 15.16 -4.38 17.53
CA LEU A 141 15.97 -4.18 16.32
C LEU A 141 15.21 -3.35 15.28
N GLY A 142 13.91 -3.60 15.12
CA GLY A 142 13.03 -2.84 14.25
C GLY A 142 13.00 -1.37 14.67
N GLY A 143 12.91 -1.10 15.98
CA GLY A 143 12.98 0.24 16.54
C GLY A 143 14.29 0.97 16.21
N ILE A 144 15.42 0.29 16.36
CA ILE A 144 16.76 0.83 16.04
C ILE A 144 16.87 1.13 14.53
N ILE A 145 16.45 0.18 13.68
CA ILE A 145 16.48 0.34 12.22
C ILE A 145 15.56 1.50 11.80
N GLY A 146 14.36 1.61 12.37
CA GLY A 146 13.43 2.70 12.08
C GLY A 146 14.00 4.08 12.37
N VAL A 147 14.69 4.23 13.51
CA VAL A 147 15.42 5.46 13.86
C VAL A 147 16.55 5.73 12.86
N ALA A 148 17.37 4.72 12.52
CA ALA A 148 18.45 4.86 11.55
C ALA A 148 17.93 5.26 10.15
N VAL A 149 16.83 4.66 9.70
CA VAL A 149 16.15 5.01 8.44
C VAL A 149 15.65 6.45 8.47
N TRP A 150 15.16 6.94 9.61
CA TRP A 150 14.77 8.35 9.76
C TRP A 150 15.96 9.30 9.63
N TRP A 151 17.11 8.95 10.19
CA TRP A 151 18.31 9.78 10.06
C TRP A 151 18.75 9.94 8.60
N VAL A 152 18.66 8.88 7.81
CA VAL A 152 19.08 8.89 6.39
C VAL A 152 18.02 9.52 5.49
N TYR A 153 16.74 9.20 5.70
CA TYR A 153 15.67 9.52 4.75
C TYR A 153 14.57 10.45 5.29
N GLY A 154 14.50 10.70 6.60
CA GLY A 154 13.39 11.41 7.24
C GLY A 154 13.15 12.81 6.70
N GLN A 155 14.21 13.59 6.45
CA GLN A 155 14.08 14.93 5.86
C GLN A 155 13.59 14.88 4.40
N ARG A 156 14.10 13.92 3.62
CA ARG A 156 13.64 13.71 2.23
C ARG A 156 12.19 13.27 2.20
N PHE A 157 11.78 12.41 3.13
CA PHE A 157 10.40 11.98 3.29
C PHE A 157 9.48 13.14 3.67
N ALA A 158 9.88 13.99 4.62
CA ALA A 158 9.11 15.18 4.99
C ALA A 158 8.94 16.16 3.82
N HIS A 159 10.01 16.41 3.05
CA HIS A 159 9.93 17.23 1.83
C HIS A 159 9.05 16.58 0.77
N TRP A 160 9.15 15.26 0.59
CA TRP A 160 8.28 14.51 -0.32
C TRP A 160 6.81 14.65 0.09
N LEU A 161 6.50 14.54 1.39
CA LEU A 161 5.16 14.71 1.94
C LEU A 161 4.62 16.12 1.73
N ALA A 162 5.45 17.15 1.99
CA ALA A 162 5.12 18.54 1.73
C ALA A 162 4.74 18.77 0.26
N GLY A 163 5.44 18.09 -0.65
CA GLY A 163 5.22 18.16 -2.10
C GLY A 163 3.82 17.72 -2.56
N TRP A 164 3.12 16.86 -1.83
CA TRP A 164 1.78 16.41 -2.25
C TRP A 164 0.72 17.53 -2.28
N LYS A 165 0.87 18.57 -1.44
CA LYS A 165 -0.10 19.70 -1.42
C LYS A 165 0.24 20.80 -2.42
N THR A 166 1.52 20.97 -2.73
CA THR A 166 2.03 22.02 -3.64
C THR A 166 2.08 21.59 -5.10
N VAL A 167 2.14 20.29 -5.36
CA VAL A 167 2.14 19.78 -6.73
C VAL A 167 0.78 20.07 -7.40
N SER A 168 0.82 21.01 -8.34
CA SER A 168 -0.25 21.23 -9.33
C SER A 168 0.06 20.56 -10.67
N ASP A 169 1.20 19.87 -10.76
CA ASP A 169 1.68 19.21 -11.95
C ASP A 169 1.36 17.71 -11.93
N ASN A 170 0.53 17.27 -12.88
CA ASN A 170 0.11 15.86 -13.04
C ASN A 170 1.30 14.92 -13.25
N LEU A 171 2.40 15.42 -13.81
CA LEU A 171 3.62 14.68 -14.08
C LEU A 171 4.27 14.21 -12.76
N ALA A 172 4.39 15.09 -11.77
CA ALA A 172 4.94 14.72 -10.47
C ALA A 172 4.06 13.74 -9.68
N ILE A 173 2.74 13.74 -9.89
CA ILE A 173 1.80 12.77 -9.26
C ILE A 173 2.00 11.38 -9.86
N THR A 174 2.08 11.27 -11.18
CA THR A 174 2.19 9.98 -11.88
C THR A 174 3.48 9.24 -11.50
N LYS A 175 4.60 9.97 -11.34
CA LYS A 175 5.85 9.42 -10.81
C LYS A 175 5.70 8.88 -9.39
N ARG A 176 4.98 9.60 -8.51
CA ARG A 176 4.71 9.16 -7.14
C ARG A 176 3.83 7.91 -7.12
N LEU A 177 2.79 7.85 -7.96
CA LEU A 177 1.96 6.66 -8.12
C LEU A 177 2.77 5.46 -8.61
N THR A 178 3.74 5.67 -9.50
CA THR A 178 4.65 4.61 -9.94
C THR A 178 5.48 4.05 -8.79
N LEU A 179 6.03 4.92 -7.93
CA LEU A 179 6.78 4.47 -6.74
C LEU A 179 5.89 3.73 -5.75
N ILE A 180 4.64 4.18 -5.56
CA ILE A 180 3.66 3.48 -4.71
C ILE A 180 3.34 2.11 -5.30
N TYR A 181 3.12 2.02 -6.62
CA TYR A 181 2.89 0.76 -7.31
C TYR A 181 4.06 -0.21 -7.10
N LEU A 182 5.30 0.25 -7.32
CA LEU A 182 6.49 -0.58 -7.12
C LEU A 182 6.64 -1.02 -5.66
N PHE A 183 6.34 -0.15 -4.69
CA PHE A 183 6.34 -0.52 -3.28
C PHE A 183 5.37 -1.67 -2.98
N PHE A 184 4.13 -1.60 -3.48
CA PHE A 184 3.16 -2.68 -3.30
C PHE A 184 3.52 -3.95 -4.08
N LEU A 185 4.07 -3.81 -5.30
CA LEU A 185 4.55 -4.95 -6.08
C LEU A 185 5.64 -5.70 -5.32
N PHE A 186 6.68 -5.00 -4.82
CA PHE A 186 7.73 -5.61 -4.03
C PHE A 186 7.20 -6.24 -2.74
N GLY A 187 6.36 -5.52 -2.01
CA GLY A 187 5.77 -6.04 -0.78
C GLY A 187 4.99 -7.33 -1.02
N TYR A 188 4.11 -7.35 -2.03
CA TYR A 188 3.30 -8.51 -2.37
C TYR A 188 4.14 -9.70 -2.84
N SER A 189 5.14 -9.45 -3.69
CA SER A 189 6.01 -10.48 -4.26
C SER A 189 6.98 -11.09 -3.25
N LEU A 190 7.20 -10.44 -2.10
CA LEU A 190 8.10 -10.91 -1.04
C LEU A 190 7.37 -11.56 0.16
N LEU A 191 6.06 -11.36 0.32
CA LEU A 191 5.29 -12.11 1.32
C LEU A 191 5.38 -13.63 1.05
N PRO A 192 5.41 -14.51 2.07
CA PRO A 192 5.20 -14.24 3.49
C PRO A 192 6.46 -13.80 4.27
N LEU A 193 7.61 -13.60 3.60
CA LEU A 193 8.90 -13.25 4.22
C LEU A 193 9.49 -14.36 5.11
N ASP A 194 9.27 -15.61 4.73
CA ASP A 194 9.90 -16.79 5.31
C ASP A 194 11.37 -16.90 4.88
N LEU A 195 12.24 -16.09 5.50
CA LEU A 195 13.60 -15.86 5.02
C LEU A 195 14.51 -17.11 5.07
N THR A 196 15.21 -17.38 3.97
CA THR A 196 16.28 -18.39 3.90
C THR A 196 17.59 -17.79 4.41
N ILE A 197 17.98 -18.16 5.63
CA ILE A 197 19.17 -17.61 6.29
C ILE A 197 20.37 -18.55 6.10
N SER A 198 20.13 -19.85 5.89
CA SER A 198 21.19 -20.84 5.74
C SER A 198 21.45 -21.22 4.27
N PRO A 199 22.72 -21.39 3.85
CA PRO A 199 23.04 -21.89 2.50
C PRO A 199 22.43 -23.26 2.18
N VAL A 200 22.19 -24.07 3.21
CA VAL A 200 21.55 -25.39 3.09
C VAL A 200 20.09 -25.25 2.66
N GLU A 201 19.35 -24.26 3.18
CA GLU A 201 17.98 -23.97 2.73
C GLU A 201 17.94 -23.52 1.27
N VAL A 202 18.92 -22.72 0.83
CA VAL A 202 19.05 -22.33 -0.59
C VAL A 202 19.30 -23.57 -1.46
N TYR A 203 20.12 -24.51 -0.98
CA TYR A 203 20.33 -25.78 -1.68
C TYR A 203 19.07 -26.65 -1.74
N HIS A 204 18.29 -26.73 -0.64
CA HIS A 204 16.99 -27.41 -0.66
C HIS A 204 16.04 -26.76 -1.65
N LYS A 205 15.97 -25.43 -1.67
CA LYS A 205 15.18 -24.66 -2.62
C LYS A 205 15.58 -24.95 -4.08
N PHE A 206 16.88 -25.09 -4.35
CA PHE A 206 17.38 -25.52 -5.65
C PHE A 206 16.95 -26.95 -6.00
N ARG A 207 17.08 -27.90 -5.06
CA ARG A 207 16.65 -29.29 -5.26
C ARG A 207 15.14 -29.45 -5.45
N GLU A 208 14.35 -28.62 -4.80
CA GLU A 208 12.88 -28.54 -4.97
C GLU A 208 12.48 -27.86 -6.29
N GLY A 209 13.44 -27.39 -7.08
CA GLY A 209 13.20 -26.68 -8.33
C GLY A 209 12.60 -25.29 -8.15
N LYS A 210 12.70 -24.69 -6.96
CA LYS A 210 12.22 -23.31 -6.70
C LYS A 210 13.23 -22.24 -7.12
N LEU A 211 14.42 -22.64 -7.59
CA LEU A 211 15.44 -21.75 -8.14
C LEU A 211 15.69 -22.16 -9.60
N ASN A 212 15.23 -21.34 -10.54
CA ASN A 212 15.45 -21.55 -11.96
C ASN A 212 16.45 -20.53 -12.53
N LEU A 213 17.66 -21.02 -12.80
CA LEU A 213 18.74 -20.21 -13.36
C LEU A 213 18.78 -20.24 -14.90
N LEU A 214 18.04 -21.16 -15.53
CA LEU A 214 18.00 -21.25 -16.98
C LEU A 214 16.76 -20.52 -17.49
N PRO A 215 16.93 -19.40 -18.23
CA PRO A 215 15.80 -18.64 -18.73
C PRO A 215 14.97 -19.50 -19.67
N PHE A 216 13.65 -19.40 -19.55
CA PHE A 216 12.64 -20.11 -20.33
C PHE A 216 12.60 -21.65 -20.14
N ALA A 217 13.32 -22.20 -19.15
CA ALA A 217 13.34 -23.65 -18.91
C ALA A 217 12.02 -24.22 -18.37
N ARG A 218 11.18 -23.37 -17.77
CA ARG A 218 9.92 -23.75 -17.11
C ARG A 218 8.65 -23.33 -17.84
N VAL A 219 8.77 -22.83 -19.06
CA VAL A 219 7.62 -22.38 -19.84
C VAL A 219 6.64 -23.56 -20.03
N PRO A 220 5.36 -23.41 -19.68
CA PRO A 220 4.36 -24.47 -19.81
C PRO A 220 4.34 -25.08 -21.21
N HIS A 221 4.15 -26.39 -21.31
CA HIS A 221 4.02 -27.07 -22.60
C HIS A 221 2.79 -26.60 -23.41
N ASN A 222 1.74 -26.13 -22.72
CA ASN A 222 0.58 -25.56 -23.38
C ASN A 222 0.91 -24.12 -23.83
N PRO A 223 0.90 -23.83 -25.15
CA PRO A 223 1.29 -22.52 -25.67
C PRO A 223 0.37 -21.39 -25.20
N VAL A 224 -0.92 -21.67 -24.94
CA VAL A 224 -1.88 -20.67 -24.45
C VAL A 224 -1.56 -20.30 -23.02
N HIS A 225 -1.26 -21.29 -22.18
CA HIS A 225 -0.90 -21.05 -20.78
C HIS A 225 0.45 -20.34 -20.68
N ALA A 226 1.44 -20.75 -21.48
CA ALA A 226 2.73 -20.08 -21.58
C ALA A 226 2.60 -18.62 -22.01
N LEU A 227 1.80 -18.33 -23.04
CA LEU A 227 1.56 -16.96 -23.47
C LEU A 227 0.88 -16.14 -22.37
N TYR A 228 -0.11 -16.72 -21.69
CA TYR A 228 -0.80 -16.05 -20.59
C TYR A 228 0.15 -15.66 -19.47
N GLU A 229 0.98 -16.60 -19.00
CA GLU A 229 1.95 -16.41 -17.91
C GLU A 229 2.99 -15.33 -18.28
N LEU A 230 3.65 -15.48 -19.43
CA LEU A 230 4.63 -14.50 -19.91
C LEU A 230 4.02 -13.11 -20.15
N ALA A 231 2.78 -13.04 -20.66
CA ALA A 231 2.08 -11.78 -20.89
C ALA A 231 1.65 -11.11 -19.59
N SER A 232 1.19 -11.87 -18.58
CA SER A 232 0.86 -11.32 -17.27
C SER A 232 2.09 -10.72 -16.59
N ASP A 233 3.23 -11.40 -16.64
CA ASP A 233 4.46 -10.92 -16.01
C ASP A 233 5.00 -9.68 -16.72
N ALA A 234 4.99 -9.68 -18.06
CA ALA A 234 5.34 -8.50 -18.84
C ALA A 234 4.40 -7.32 -18.53
N LEU A 235 3.10 -7.57 -18.36
CA LEU A 235 2.13 -6.51 -18.06
C LEU A 235 2.39 -5.85 -16.70
N LEU A 236 2.76 -6.63 -15.68
CA LEU A 236 3.10 -6.11 -14.34
C LEU A 236 4.19 -5.04 -14.37
N TRP A 237 5.15 -5.18 -15.28
CA TRP A 237 6.27 -4.24 -15.46
C TRP A 237 6.02 -3.18 -16.54
N ALA A 238 5.13 -3.44 -17.50
CA ALA A 238 4.72 -2.46 -18.50
C ALA A 238 3.99 -1.26 -17.90
N VAL A 239 3.13 -1.49 -16.90
CA VAL A 239 2.35 -0.43 -16.22
C VAL A 239 3.26 0.61 -15.55
N PRO A 240 4.17 0.26 -14.62
CA PRO A 240 5.04 1.25 -13.98
C PRO A 240 6.01 1.91 -14.98
N ALA A 241 6.50 1.19 -15.99
CA ALA A 241 7.34 1.77 -17.03
C ALA A 241 6.59 2.83 -17.87
N PHE A 242 5.35 2.53 -18.26
CA PHE A 242 4.46 3.45 -18.95
C PHE A 242 4.20 4.69 -18.09
N LEU A 243 3.78 4.50 -16.82
CA LEU A 243 3.47 5.61 -15.92
C LEU A 243 4.69 6.50 -15.67
N TRP A 244 5.87 5.92 -15.42
CA TRP A 244 7.09 6.70 -15.23
C TRP A 244 7.44 7.50 -16.48
N ARG A 245 7.47 6.86 -17.65
CA ARG A 245 7.85 7.51 -18.92
C ARG A 245 6.83 8.55 -19.37
N TRP A 246 5.55 8.35 -19.08
CA TRP A 246 4.50 9.33 -19.29
C TRP A 246 4.69 10.56 -18.39
N SER A 247 5.15 10.32 -17.16
CA SER A 247 5.30 11.34 -16.12
C SER A 247 6.54 12.21 -16.24
N ASP A 248 7.59 11.72 -16.89
CA ASP A 248 8.91 12.34 -16.82
C ASP A 248 9.58 12.24 -18.20
N ARG A 249 10.31 13.28 -18.60
CA ARG A 249 11.05 13.28 -19.87
C ARG A 249 12.30 12.40 -19.81
N THR A 250 12.52 11.68 -18.71
CA THR A 250 13.56 10.65 -18.55
C THR A 250 13.65 9.75 -19.77
N SER A 251 14.87 9.55 -20.28
CA SER A 251 15.11 8.77 -21.49
C SER A 251 14.49 7.37 -21.40
N ALA A 252 13.97 6.89 -22.54
CA ALA A 252 13.40 5.55 -22.70
C ALA A 252 14.33 4.47 -22.13
N LEU A 253 15.62 4.53 -22.50
CA LEU A 253 16.64 3.61 -22.03
C LEU A 253 16.74 3.63 -20.50
N ARG A 254 16.79 4.81 -19.86
CA ARG A 254 16.92 4.90 -18.40
C ARG A 254 15.73 4.29 -17.67
N VAL A 255 14.50 4.54 -18.14
CA VAL A 255 13.30 3.93 -17.55
C VAL A 255 13.38 2.42 -17.67
N TRP A 256 13.71 1.92 -18.86
CA TRP A 256 13.89 0.50 -19.11
C TRP A 256 14.97 -0.14 -18.21
N THR A 257 16.13 0.50 -18.06
CA THR A 257 17.22 0.00 -17.20
C THR A 257 16.81 -0.02 -15.73
N ILE A 258 16.11 1.01 -15.25
CA ILE A 258 15.63 1.07 -13.86
C ILE A 258 14.59 -0.02 -13.60
N MET A 259 13.62 -0.21 -14.50
CA MET A 259 12.57 -1.22 -14.32
C MET A 259 13.13 -2.64 -14.40
N THR A 260 14.02 -2.91 -15.36
CA THR A 260 14.69 -4.21 -15.47
C THR A 260 15.60 -4.46 -14.26
N GLY A 261 16.33 -3.45 -13.80
CA GLY A 261 17.15 -3.54 -12.58
C GLY A 261 16.30 -3.75 -11.32
N ALA A 262 15.12 -3.15 -11.24
CA ALA A 262 14.18 -3.38 -10.16
C ALA A 262 13.62 -4.81 -10.19
N ALA A 263 13.31 -5.36 -11.38
CA ALA A 263 12.90 -6.76 -11.52
C ALA A 263 14.02 -7.72 -11.12
N ALA A 264 15.25 -7.49 -11.57
CA ALA A 264 16.41 -8.27 -11.16
C ALA A 264 16.67 -8.20 -9.65
N LEU A 265 16.46 -7.02 -9.03
CA LEU A 265 16.52 -6.89 -7.57
C LEU A 265 15.41 -7.69 -6.91
N LEU A 266 14.18 -7.66 -7.44
CA LEU A 266 13.05 -8.41 -6.89
C LEU A 266 13.32 -9.92 -6.92
N GLU A 267 13.79 -10.46 -8.05
CA GLU A 267 14.21 -11.86 -8.18
C GLU A 267 15.31 -12.23 -7.18
N CYS A 268 16.33 -11.36 -7.06
CA CYS A 268 17.40 -11.55 -6.10
C CYS A 268 16.88 -11.57 -4.65
N LEU A 269 15.91 -10.72 -4.31
CA LEU A 269 15.27 -10.74 -3.00
C LEU A 269 14.40 -11.99 -2.79
N GLN A 270 13.70 -12.46 -3.83
CA GLN A 270 12.90 -13.68 -3.78
C GLN A 270 13.75 -14.94 -3.63
N LEU A 271 15.02 -14.93 -4.04
CA LEU A 271 15.97 -15.99 -3.69
C LEU A 271 15.99 -16.24 -2.18
N PHE A 272 15.92 -15.17 -1.39
CA PHE A 272 15.93 -15.22 0.08
C PHE A 272 14.58 -15.52 0.74
N VAL A 273 13.50 -15.75 -0.02
CA VAL A 273 12.16 -16.05 0.52
C VAL A 273 11.82 -17.51 0.20
N TYR A 274 11.78 -18.41 1.17
CA TYR A 274 11.75 -19.87 0.91
C TYR A 274 10.56 -20.31 0.07
N SER A 275 9.37 -19.74 0.33
CA SER A 275 8.14 -20.05 -0.38
C SER A 275 8.08 -19.50 -1.81
N ARG A 276 8.91 -18.51 -2.18
CA ARG A 276 8.90 -17.90 -3.50
C ARG A 276 9.81 -18.64 -4.48
N ILE A 277 9.34 -18.78 -5.71
CA ILE A 277 10.16 -19.25 -6.83
C ILE A 277 10.92 -18.04 -7.35
N SER A 278 12.23 -18.21 -7.60
CA SER A 278 13.00 -17.22 -8.36
C SER A 278 13.33 -17.81 -9.72
N ASP A 279 12.98 -17.08 -10.78
CA ASP A 279 13.12 -17.51 -12.17
C ASP A 279 13.79 -16.41 -12.99
N MET A 280 14.90 -16.73 -13.66
CA MET A 280 15.55 -15.78 -14.56
C MET A 280 14.63 -15.30 -15.69
N THR A 281 13.63 -16.10 -16.08
CA THR A 281 12.61 -15.74 -17.08
C THR A 281 11.91 -14.44 -16.72
N ASP A 282 11.67 -14.19 -15.42
CA ASP A 282 10.92 -13.03 -14.93
C ASP A 282 11.68 -11.73 -15.17
N ILE A 283 13.01 -11.77 -15.18
CA ILE A 283 13.86 -10.62 -15.54
C ILE A 283 13.68 -10.27 -17.01
N PHE A 284 13.61 -11.28 -17.89
CA PHE A 284 13.43 -11.08 -19.33
C PHE A 284 12.01 -10.63 -19.66
N THR A 285 10.98 -11.22 -19.06
CA THR A 285 9.59 -10.79 -19.23
C THR A 285 9.39 -9.37 -18.68
N ALA A 286 10.02 -9.02 -17.55
CA ALA A 286 10.03 -7.66 -17.04
C ALA A 286 10.71 -6.66 -17.98
N ALA A 287 11.84 -7.04 -18.59
CA ALA A 287 12.54 -6.22 -19.57
C ALA A 287 11.68 -5.99 -20.83
N LEU A 288 11.00 -7.04 -21.33
CA LEU A 288 10.05 -6.94 -22.44
C LEU A 288 8.86 -6.05 -22.07
N GLY A 289 8.28 -6.26 -20.89
CA GLY A 289 7.19 -5.46 -20.34
C GLY A 289 7.56 -3.98 -20.22
N ALA A 290 8.69 -3.67 -19.61
CA ALA A 290 9.20 -2.31 -19.49
C ALA A 290 9.42 -1.67 -20.86
N GLY A 291 9.93 -2.44 -21.83
CA GLY A 291 10.10 -2.01 -23.21
C GLY A 291 8.76 -1.66 -23.87
N ALA A 292 7.77 -2.54 -23.73
CA ALA A 292 6.41 -2.32 -24.23
C ALA A 292 5.78 -1.07 -23.60
N GLY A 293 5.87 -0.91 -22.28
CA GLY A 293 5.36 0.28 -21.57
C GLY A 293 5.96 1.58 -22.09
N VAL A 294 7.28 1.62 -22.32
CA VAL A 294 7.98 2.77 -22.90
C VAL A 294 7.58 3.01 -24.36
N TRP A 295 7.44 1.94 -25.15
CA TRP A 295 7.02 2.01 -26.54
C TRP A 295 5.61 2.58 -26.67
N PHE A 296 4.66 2.12 -25.85
CA PHE A 296 3.30 2.65 -25.81
C PHE A 296 3.27 4.16 -25.57
N VAL A 297 4.10 4.69 -24.66
CA VAL A 297 4.18 6.15 -24.44
C VAL A 297 4.59 6.89 -25.72
N ASN A 298 5.50 6.34 -26.53
CA ASN A 298 5.92 6.97 -27.78
C ASN A 298 4.81 6.92 -28.84
N VAL A 299 4.06 5.81 -28.93
CA VAL A 299 2.89 5.68 -29.83
C VAL A 299 1.78 6.67 -29.43
N PHE A 300 1.44 6.73 -28.14
CA PHE A 300 0.41 7.64 -27.64
C PHE A 300 0.83 9.11 -27.73
N ASN A 301 2.10 9.46 -27.47
CA ASN A 301 2.59 10.83 -27.67
C ASN A 301 2.70 11.22 -29.14
N GLY A 302 2.99 10.27 -30.04
CA GLY A 302 2.95 10.45 -31.48
C GLY A 302 1.53 10.77 -31.97
N ASN A 303 0.53 10.06 -31.43
CA ASN A 303 -0.88 10.24 -31.77
C ASN A 303 -1.56 11.41 -31.04
N ALA A 304 -1.04 11.84 -29.88
CA ALA A 304 -1.57 13.00 -29.13
C ALA A 304 -1.38 14.33 -29.88
N LYS A 305 -0.50 14.39 -30.89
CA LYS A 305 -0.41 15.53 -31.82
C LYS A 305 -1.60 15.60 -32.79
N LEU A 306 -2.40 14.55 -32.94
CA LEU A 306 -3.44 14.44 -33.97
C LEU A 306 -4.88 14.49 -33.47
N GLN A 307 -5.14 14.52 -32.15
CA GLN A 307 -6.53 14.55 -31.66
C GLN A 307 -6.71 15.50 -30.46
N ARG A 308 -7.21 16.70 -30.76
CA ARG A 308 -8.16 17.39 -29.88
C ARG A 308 -9.55 17.19 -30.48
N PRO A 309 -10.38 16.26 -29.98
CA PRO A 309 -11.79 16.31 -30.30
C PRO A 309 -12.40 17.51 -29.58
N ALA A 310 -12.98 18.40 -30.38
CA ALA A 310 -13.87 19.45 -29.93
C ALA A 310 -15.07 18.85 -29.16
N GLY A 311 -15.66 19.69 -28.31
CA GLY A 311 -16.64 19.32 -27.30
C GLY A 311 -17.74 18.38 -27.79
N HIS A 312 -17.89 17.26 -27.09
CA HIS A 312 -19.10 16.45 -27.12
C HIS A 312 -19.75 16.55 -25.75
N THR A 313 -20.81 17.35 -25.68
CA THR A 313 -21.67 17.56 -24.50
C THR A 313 -22.63 16.39 -24.23
N GLY A 314 -22.65 15.35 -25.07
CA GLY A 314 -23.59 14.23 -24.98
C GLY A 314 -23.32 13.17 -23.90
N PHE A 315 -22.13 13.13 -23.29
CA PHE A 315 -21.75 12.03 -22.39
C PHE A 315 -21.77 12.37 -20.89
N ALA A 316 -22.54 13.37 -20.44
CA ALA A 316 -22.55 13.81 -19.04
C ALA A 316 -22.84 12.66 -18.05
N VAL A 317 -23.70 11.72 -18.42
CA VAL A 317 -24.13 10.55 -17.62
C VAL A 317 -23.20 9.33 -17.74
N MET A 318 -22.27 9.30 -18.70
CA MET A 318 -21.35 8.18 -18.92
C MET A 318 -20.60 7.71 -17.66
N PRO A 319 -20.09 8.61 -16.77
CA PRO A 319 -19.43 8.17 -15.55
C PRO A 319 -20.37 7.40 -14.62
N LEU A 320 -21.66 7.76 -14.58
CA LEU A 320 -22.67 7.04 -13.78
C LEU A 320 -22.98 5.68 -14.39
N VAL A 321 -23.06 5.57 -15.72
CA VAL A 321 -23.25 4.29 -16.40
C VAL A 321 -22.07 3.36 -16.12
N LEU A 322 -20.83 3.85 -16.24
CA LEU A 322 -19.64 3.07 -15.90
C LEU A 322 -19.60 2.68 -14.42
N ALA A 323 -19.99 3.59 -13.52
CA ALA A 323 -20.12 3.29 -12.10
C ALA A 323 -21.15 2.18 -11.84
N ALA A 324 -22.31 2.22 -12.49
CA ALA A 324 -23.36 1.22 -12.35
C ALA A 324 -22.95 -0.15 -12.92
N VAL A 325 -22.34 -0.17 -14.11
CA VAL A 325 -21.80 -1.40 -14.71
C VAL A 325 -20.72 -2.01 -13.82
N TRP A 326 -19.79 -1.19 -13.32
CA TRP A 326 -18.73 -1.67 -12.44
C TRP A 326 -19.26 -2.14 -11.08
N ALA A 327 -20.27 -1.46 -10.51
CA ALA A 327 -20.96 -1.93 -9.31
C ALA A 327 -21.63 -3.30 -9.55
N GLY A 328 -22.26 -3.50 -10.71
CA GLY A 328 -22.78 -4.81 -11.11
C GLY A 328 -21.69 -5.88 -11.17
N LEU A 329 -20.53 -5.58 -11.77
CA LEU A 329 -19.37 -6.48 -11.79
C LEU A 329 -18.85 -6.82 -10.40
N ILE A 330 -18.77 -5.84 -9.49
CA ILE A 330 -18.39 -6.07 -8.08
C ILE A 330 -19.38 -7.03 -7.44
N MET A 331 -20.70 -6.81 -7.60
CA MET A 331 -21.70 -7.72 -7.06
C MET A 331 -21.53 -9.14 -7.63
N ILE A 332 -21.22 -9.27 -8.93
CA ILE A 332 -21.00 -10.58 -9.53
C ILE A 332 -19.80 -11.30 -8.90
N VAL A 333 -18.65 -10.63 -8.82
CA VAL A 333 -17.42 -11.21 -8.27
C VAL A 333 -17.57 -11.53 -6.79
N PHE A 334 -18.11 -10.60 -6.00
CA PHE A 334 -18.19 -10.75 -4.55
C PHE A 334 -19.34 -11.64 -4.10
N TRP A 335 -20.38 -11.82 -4.90
CA TRP A 335 -21.50 -12.70 -4.55
C TRP A 335 -21.44 -14.07 -5.23
N TYR A 336 -20.59 -14.33 -6.22
CA TYR A 336 -20.42 -15.70 -6.74
C TYR A 336 -20.05 -16.69 -5.63
N PRO A 337 -20.69 -17.88 -5.48
CA PRO A 337 -21.60 -18.57 -6.41
C PRO A 337 -23.11 -18.21 -6.34
N PHE A 338 -23.48 -17.08 -5.73
CA PHE A 338 -24.86 -16.58 -5.59
C PHE A 338 -25.81 -17.48 -4.81
N GLU A 339 -25.28 -18.28 -3.89
CA GLU A 339 -26.06 -19.14 -3.01
C GLU A 339 -26.56 -18.38 -1.77
N PHE A 340 -27.69 -17.68 -1.90
CA PHE A 340 -28.28 -16.91 -0.81
C PHE A 340 -29.26 -17.75 0.01
N ARG A 341 -29.10 -17.76 1.35
CA ARG A 341 -30.06 -18.36 2.29
C ARG A 341 -30.74 -17.28 3.14
N THR A 342 -32.01 -17.02 2.86
CA THR A 342 -32.81 -15.97 3.53
C THR A 342 -33.58 -16.44 4.76
N GLU A 343 -33.17 -17.56 5.36
CA GLU A 343 -33.79 -18.07 6.59
C GLU A 343 -33.50 -17.11 7.76
N GLY A 344 -34.54 -16.64 8.43
CA GLY A 344 -34.41 -15.61 9.47
C GLY A 344 -33.54 -16.03 10.65
N ALA A 345 -33.54 -17.31 11.03
CA ALA A 345 -32.68 -17.83 12.09
C ALA A 345 -31.20 -17.78 11.69
N PHE A 346 -30.89 -18.26 10.48
CA PHE A 346 -29.54 -18.23 9.90
C PHE A 346 -28.98 -16.81 9.79
N MET A 347 -29.78 -15.87 9.28
CA MET A 347 -29.37 -14.46 9.15
C MET A 347 -29.08 -13.80 10.51
N ARG A 348 -29.90 -14.08 11.54
CA ARG A 348 -29.68 -13.53 12.89
C ARG A 348 -28.41 -14.09 13.52
N GLU A 349 -28.17 -15.40 13.41
CA GLU A 349 -26.95 -16.02 13.92
C GLU A 349 -25.70 -15.42 13.25
N ARG A 350 -25.73 -15.27 11.93
CA ARG A 350 -24.65 -14.68 11.13
C ARG A 350 -24.39 -13.23 11.52
N LEU A 351 -25.44 -12.42 11.68
CA LEU A 351 -25.33 -11.03 12.09
C LEU A 351 -24.78 -10.93 13.53
N HIS A 352 -25.25 -11.77 14.44
CA HIS A 352 -24.73 -11.82 15.81
C HIS A 352 -23.25 -12.19 15.83
N ARG A 353 -22.84 -13.18 15.02
CA ARG A 353 -21.42 -13.56 14.85
C ARG A 353 -20.58 -12.42 14.26
N LEU A 354 -21.10 -11.70 13.26
CA LEU A 354 -20.39 -10.57 12.66
C LEU A 354 -20.21 -9.42 13.67
N MET A 355 -21.27 -9.05 14.39
CA MET A 355 -21.24 -7.98 15.39
C MET A 355 -20.41 -8.35 16.64
N GLY A 356 -20.35 -9.63 16.99
CA GLY A 356 -19.50 -10.15 18.06
C GLY A 356 -18.07 -10.49 17.62
N SER A 357 -17.76 -10.45 16.32
CA SER A 357 -16.42 -10.76 15.82
C SER A 357 -15.44 -9.64 16.13
N VAL A 358 -14.21 -10.02 16.44
CA VAL A 358 -13.13 -9.06 16.63
C VAL A 358 -12.68 -8.55 15.25
N PRO A 359 -12.48 -7.23 15.08
CA PRO A 359 -11.99 -6.70 13.81
C PRO A 359 -10.72 -7.41 13.30
N PHE A 360 -10.68 -7.75 12.01
CA PHE A 360 -9.57 -8.49 11.39
C PHE A 360 -9.31 -9.91 11.92
N GLN A 361 -10.14 -10.46 12.80
CA GLN A 361 -9.98 -11.82 13.33
C GLN A 361 -9.95 -12.87 12.22
N ALA A 362 -10.74 -12.70 11.15
CA ALA A 362 -10.76 -13.65 10.04
C ALA A 362 -9.45 -13.67 9.24
N TYR A 363 -8.68 -12.58 9.28
CA TYR A 363 -7.41 -12.46 8.56
C TYR A 363 -6.24 -13.08 9.35
N TYR A 364 -6.39 -13.22 10.66
CA TYR A 364 -5.37 -13.81 11.53
C TYR A 364 -5.17 -15.31 11.29
N PHE A 365 -6.26 -16.05 11.05
CA PHE A 365 -6.19 -17.52 10.91
C PHE A 365 -5.89 -17.99 9.47
N GLY A 366 -5.76 -17.08 8.51
CA GLY A 366 -5.36 -17.40 7.13
C GLY A 366 -3.87 -17.20 6.93
N SER A 367 -3.33 -17.68 5.80
CA SER A 367 -1.96 -17.31 5.43
C SER A 367 -1.86 -15.81 5.16
N GLU A 368 -0.71 -15.23 5.42
CA GLU A 368 -0.40 -13.80 5.23
C GLU A 368 -0.67 -13.40 3.78
N TYR A 369 -0.33 -14.28 2.85
CA TYR A 369 -0.59 -14.09 1.43
C TYR A 369 -2.09 -14.02 1.12
N ARG A 370 -2.89 -14.92 1.70
CA ARG A 370 -4.35 -14.91 1.52
C ARG A 370 -4.98 -13.67 2.16
N ALA A 371 -4.55 -13.32 3.37
CA ALA A 371 -5.00 -12.12 4.07
C ALA A 371 -4.72 -10.85 3.25
N MET A 372 -3.49 -10.68 2.78
CA MET A 372 -3.10 -9.54 1.95
C MET A 372 -3.87 -9.51 0.63
N THR A 373 -4.01 -10.66 -0.04
CA THR A 373 -4.77 -10.77 -1.29
C THR A 373 -6.24 -10.41 -1.09
N GLU A 374 -6.87 -10.84 0.00
CA GLU A 374 -8.24 -10.46 0.36
C GLU A 374 -8.37 -8.96 0.63
N VAL A 375 -7.44 -8.36 1.38
CA VAL A 375 -7.43 -6.90 1.63
C VAL A 375 -7.27 -6.14 0.31
N MET A 376 -6.29 -6.51 -0.52
CA MET A 376 -6.05 -5.88 -1.81
C MET A 376 -7.26 -6.02 -2.72
N HIS A 377 -7.88 -7.21 -2.82
CA HIS A 377 -9.09 -7.40 -3.61
C HIS A 377 -10.23 -6.49 -3.13
N LYS A 378 -10.47 -6.38 -1.81
CA LYS A 378 -11.53 -5.52 -1.26
C LYS A 378 -11.29 -4.04 -1.53
N VAL A 379 -10.05 -3.57 -1.44
CA VAL A 379 -9.69 -2.16 -1.67
C VAL A 379 -9.65 -1.85 -3.17
N LEU A 380 -8.91 -2.63 -3.97
CA LEU A 380 -8.65 -2.34 -5.38
C LEU A 380 -9.91 -2.40 -6.25
N PHE A 381 -10.83 -3.35 -6.00
CA PHE A 381 -12.07 -3.44 -6.78
C PHE A 381 -12.98 -2.22 -6.58
N PHE A 382 -12.89 -1.55 -5.44
CA PHE A 382 -13.71 -0.36 -5.15
C PHE A 382 -13.08 0.94 -5.67
N ILE A 383 -11.78 0.96 -6.00
CA ILE A 383 -11.10 2.15 -6.56
C ILE A 383 -11.78 2.64 -7.85
N PRO A 384 -12.04 1.80 -8.89
CA PRO A 384 -12.69 2.27 -10.11
C PRO A 384 -14.09 2.85 -9.86
N LEU A 385 -14.87 2.25 -8.96
CA LEU A 385 -16.19 2.78 -8.57
C LEU A 385 -16.07 4.21 -8.05
N GLY A 386 -15.14 4.42 -7.11
CA GLY A 386 -14.80 5.75 -6.60
C GLY A 386 -14.39 6.72 -7.70
N MET A 387 -13.53 6.26 -8.63
CA MET A 387 -13.03 7.08 -9.73
C MET A 387 -14.15 7.56 -10.66
N PHE A 388 -15.09 6.67 -11.01
CA PHE A 388 -16.23 7.03 -11.86
C PHE A 388 -17.16 8.04 -11.18
N LEU A 389 -17.42 7.89 -9.88
CA LEU A 389 -18.19 8.86 -9.10
C LEU A 389 -17.46 10.21 -8.97
N GLY A 390 -16.15 10.21 -8.72
CA GLY A 390 -15.33 11.42 -8.72
C GLY A 390 -15.34 12.12 -10.09
N TRP A 391 -15.36 11.33 -11.17
CA TRP A 391 -15.43 11.83 -12.54
C TRP A 391 -16.79 12.49 -12.83
N PHE A 392 -17.87 11.92 -12.31
CA PHE A 392 -19.20 12.53 -12.34
C PHE A 392 -19.24 13.85 -11.57
N VAL A 393 -18.86 13.85 -10.29
CA VAL A 393 -18.90 15.04 -9.42
C VAL A 393 -18.12 16.20 -10.01
N SER A 394 -16.97 15.90 -10.61
CA SER A 394 -16.11 16.91 -11.20
C SER A 394 -16.66 17.53 -12.49
N ARG A 395 -17.74 17.00 -13.06
CA ARG A 395 -18.53 17.63 -14.15
C ARG A 395 -19.66 18.52 -13.66
N LEU A 396 -20.05 18.40 -12.38
CA LEU A 396 -21.09 19.24 -11.80
C LEU A 396 -20.61 20.67 -11.58
N ARG A 397 -21.57 21.60 -11.59
CA ARG A 397 -21.35 23.02 -11.24
C ARG A 397 -20.83 23.13 -9.81
N TYR A 398 -19.96 24.11 -9.55
CA TYR A 398 -19.26 24.27 -8.27
C TYR A 398 -20.19 24.20 -7.04
N MET A 399 -21.36 24.84 -7.11
CA MET A 399 -22.35 24.86 -6.02
C MET A 399 -22.84 23.46 -5.61
N TRP A 400 -22.92 22.52 -6.55
CA TRP A 400 -23.41 21.16 -6.30
C TRP A 400 -22.30 20.17 -5.95
N ARG A 401 -21.03 20.54 -6.11
CA ARG A 401 -19.90 19.63 -5.88
C ARG A 401 -19.80 19.17 -4.44
N GLY A 402 -20.09 20.05 -3.48
CA GLY A 402 -20.09 19.70 -2.06
C GLY A 402 -21.10 18.60 -1.74
N TYR A 403 -22.38 18.85 -2.08
CA TYR A 403 -23.45 17.87 -1.90
C TYR A 403 -23.19 16.57 -2.64
N ALA A 404 -22.79 16.65 -3.92
CA ALA A 404 -22.54 15.46 -4.72
C ALA A 404 -21.32 14.64 -4.24
N THR A 405 -20.33 15.29 -3.62
CA THR A 405 -19.20 14.60 -2.95
C THR A 405 -19.72 13.79 -1.77
N TRP A 406 -20.50 14.40 -0.88
CA TRP A 406 -21.07 13.70 0.28
C TRP A 406 -22.02 12.57 -0.14
N ILE A 407 -22.86 12.79 -1.16
CA ILE A 407 -23.71 11.75 -1.72
C ILE A 407 -22.87 10.61 -2.30
N SER A 408 -21.80 10.90 -3.05
CA SER A 408 -20.92 9.86 -3.60
C SER A 408 -20.24 9.03 -2.51
N ILE A 409 -19.75 9.68 -1.45
CA ILE A 409 -19.15 9.00 -0.29
C ILE A 409 -20.19 8.12 0.41
N ALA A 410 -21.40 8.63 0.62
CA ALA A 410 -22.50 7.86 1.21
C ALA A 410 -22.91 6.67 0.32
N LEU A 411 -22.94 6.84 -1.00
CA LEU A 411 -23.22 5.76 -1.95
C LEU A 411 -22.14 4.68 -1.91
N ILE A 412 -20.86 5.05 -1.82
CA ILE A 412 -19.75 4.10 -1.67
C ILE A 412 -19.91 3.31 -0.37
N ALA A 413 -20.21 4.00 0.75
CA ALA A 413 -20.41 3.35 2.05
C ALA A 413 -21.62 2.40 2.03
N GLY A 414 -22.76 2.86 1.51
CA GLY A 414 -23.97 2.06 1.37
C GLY A 414 -23.75 0.85 0.47
N PHE A 415 -23.04 1.02 -0.64
CA PHE A 415 -22.72 -0.08 -1.55
C PHE A 415 -21.78 -1.12 -0.91
N ALA A 416 -20.75 -0.69 -0.17
CA ALA A 416 -19.90 -1.59 0.60
C ALA A 416 -20.71 -2.42 1.63
N LEU A 417 -21.63 -1.78 2.34
CA LEU A 417 -22.55 -2.46 3.26
C LEU A 417 -23.46 -3.46 2.53
N CYS A 418 -23.99 -3.10 1.36
CA CYS A 418 -24.79 -4.02 0.54
C CYS A 418 -23.99 -5.25 0.11
N VAL A 419 -22.74 -5.07 -0.36
CA VAL A 419 -21.88 -6.17 -0.78
C VAL A 419 -21.63 -7.14 0.37
N VAL A 420 -21.33 -6.61 1.57
CA VAL A 420 -21.11 -7.42 2.77
C VAL A 420 -22.38 -8.08 3.27
N ALA A 421 -23.52 -7.39 3.23
CA ALA A 421 -24.82 -7.98 3.56
C ALA A 421 -25.16 -9.16 2.63
N GLY A 422 -24.91 -9.03 1.32
CA GLY A 422 -25.08 -10.13 0.38
C GLY A 422 -24.19 -11.33 0.72
N ARG A 423 -22.92 -11.11 1.08
CA ARG A 423 -22.00 -12.18 1.52
C ARG A 423 -22.41 -12.80 2.86
N LEU A 424 -23.00 -12.03 3.76
CA LEU A 424 -23.45 -12.51 5.08
C LEU A 424 -24.55 -13.58 4.94
N ILE A 425 -25.38 -13.45 3.91
CA ILE A 425 -26.49 -14.37 3.62
C ILE A 425 -26.00 -15.65 2.90
N GLN A 426 -24.71 -15.76 2.60
CA GLN A 426 -24.14 -16.91 1.89
C GLN A 426 -23.49 -17.92 2.86
N PRO A 427 -23.84 -19.22 2.81
CA PRO A 427 -23.28 -20.24 3.67
C PRO A 427 -21.75 -20.38 3.56
N GLY A 428 -21.23 -20.36 2.33
CA GLY A 428 -19.80 -20.56 2.05
C GLY A 428 -18.89 -19.36 2.30
N LYS A 429 -19.42 -18.21 2.74
CA LYS A 429 -18.62 -16.99 2.97
C LYS A 429 -18.79 -16.48 4.39
N SER A 430 -17.69 -16.18 5.05
CA SER A 430 -17.69 -15.54 6.38
C SER A 430 -17.10 -14.14 6.24
N PRO A 431 -17.94 -13.08 6.12
CA PRO A 431 -17.44 -11.72 6.08
C PRO A 431 -16.88 -11.31 7.45
N ASP A 432 -15.86 -10.45 7.43
CA ASP A 432 -15.29 -9.80 8.62
C ASP A 432 -15.94 -8.42 8.81
N ILE A 433 -16.04 -7.94 10.06
CA ILE A 433 -16.60 -6.62 10.38
C ILE A 433 -15.84 -5.46 9.70
N MET A 434 -14.57 -5.67 9.34
CA MET A 434 -13.74 -4.69 8.64
C MET A 434 -13.89 -4.71 7.11
N ASP A 435 -14.57 -5.71 6.53
CA ASP A 435 -14.77 -5.79 5.08
C ASP A 435 -15.45 -4.54 4.49
N PRO A 436 -16.54 -3.98 5.06
CA PRO A 436 -17.15 -2.76 4.56
C PRO A 436 -16.20 -1.57 4.64
N PHE A 437 -15.37 -1.49 5.69
CA PHE A 437 -14.41 -0.41 5.88
C PHE A 437 -13.32 -0.43 4.81
N LEU A 438 -12.76 -1.60 4.50
CA LEU A 438 -11.73 -1.76 3.45
C LEU A 438 -12.29 -1.40 2.07
N GLN A 439 -13.51 -1.85 1.77
CA GLN A 439 -14.21 -1.53 0.52
C GLN A 439 -14.50 -0.02 0.41
N PHE A 440 -14.99 0.58 1.49
CA PHE A 440 -15.22 2.02 1.58
C PHE A 440 -13.93 2.82 1.36
N LEU A 441 -12.84 2.42 2.02
CA LEU A 441 -11.52 3.03 1.87
C LEU A 441 -11.07 3.01 0.40
N GLY A 442 -11.20 1.87 -0.28
CA GLY A 442 -10.91 1.74 -1.71
C GLY A 442 -11.70 2.72 -2.57
N GLY A 443 -13.02 2.81 -2.34
CA GLY A 443 -13.88 3.75 -3.08
C GLY A 443 -13.54 5.21 -2.81
N VAL A 444 -13.24 5.59 -1.56
CA VAL A 444 -12.83 6.96 -1.21
C VAL A 444 -11.49 7.31 -1.83
N LEU A 445 -10.51 6.39 -1.81
CA LEU A 445 -9.22 6.56 -2.47
C LEU A 445 -9.41 6.81 -3.97
N GLY A 446 -10.21 5.98 -4.65
CA GLY A 446 -10.55 6.15 -6.06
C GLY A 446 -11.21 7.50 -6.36
N PHE A 447 -12.14 7.92 -5.51
CA PHE A 447 -12.82 9.22 -5.65
C PHE A 447 -11.83 10.39 -5.63
N PHE A 448 -10.91 10.42 -4.68
CA PHE A 448 -9.91 11.48 -4.59
C PHE A 448 -8.81 11.40 -5.65
N LEU A 449 -8.45 10.19 -6.11
CA LEU A 449 -7.52 10.00 -7.23
C LEU A 449 -8.01 10.70 -8.51
N THR A 450 -9.32 10.79 -8.71
CA THR A 450 -9.89 11.51 -9.86
C THR A 450 -9.57 13.00 -9.86
N GLY A 451 -9.50 13.61 -8.67
CA GLY A 451 -9.11 15.01 -8.51
C GLY A 451 -7.63 15.26 -8.80
N LEU A 452 -6.78 14.22 -8.66
CA LEU A 452 -5.34 14.26 -8.89
C LEU A 452 -4.96 14.03 -10.36
N MET A 453 -5.73 13.23 -11.10
CA MET A 453 -5.44 12.91 -12.51
C MET A 453 -5.90 14.01 -13.49
N ARG A 454 -6.73 14.97 -13.06
CA ARG A 454 -7.18 16.06 -13.93
C ARG A 454 -6.11 17.16 -14.03
N PRO A 455 -5.77 17.61 -15.26
CA PRO A 455 -4.99 18.83 -15.42
C PRO A 455 -5.75 19.95 -14.72
N ARG A 456 -5.11 20.63 -13.76
CA ARG A 456 -5.63 21.88 -13.19
C ARG A 456 -5.54 22.99 -14.26
N MET A 457 -6.33 22.86 -15.33
CA MET A 457 -6.61 23.94 -16.27
C MET A 457 -7.31 25.04 -15.48
N GLY A 458 -6.59 26.11 -15.14
CA GLY A 458 -7.23 27.24 -14.48
C GLY A 458 -6.32 28.29 -13.88
N ARG A 459 -5.05 27.99 -13.56
CA ARG A 459 -4.15 29.04 -13.01
C ARG A 459 -3.40 29.81 -14.10
N ALA A 460 -2.85 29.13 -15.11
CA ALA A 460 -2.16 29.80 -16.22
C ALA A 460 -3.09 30.68 -17.08
N GLN A 461 -4.34 30.27 -17.29
CA GLN A 461 -5.33 31.04 -18.04
C GLN A 461 -5.88 32.24 -17.25
N ARG A 462 -6.04 32.12 -15.92
CA ARG A 462 -6.42 33.25 -15.05
C ARG A 462 -5.31 34.29 -14.92
N ALA A 463 -4.04 33.87 -14.93
CA ALA A 463 -2.90 34.80 -14.95
C ALA A 463 -2.84 35.56 -16.29
N LYS A 464 -3.10 34.90 -17.42
CA LYS A 464 -3.17 35.55 -18.73
C LYS A 464 -4.36 36.51 -18.88
N MET A 465 -5.51 36.22 -18.27
CA MET A 465 -6.67 37.14 -18.30
C MET A 465 -6.50 38.33 -17.35
N ARG A 466 -5.77 38.19 -16.24
CA ARG A 466 -5.47 39.32 -15.33
C ARG A 466 -4.30 40.20 -15.80
N GLY A 467 -3.39 39.67 -16.61
CA GLY A 467 -2.26 40.43 -17.17
C GLY A 467 -2.60 41.28 -18.40
N ASN A 468 -3.78 41.08 -19.02
CA ASN A 468 -4.21 41.80 -20.22
C ASN A 468 -5.27 42.90 -19.96
N GLY A 469 -5.49 43.28 -18.70
CA GLY A 469 -6.57 44.19 -18.29
C GLY A 469 -6.15 45.58 -17.81
N THR A 470 -4.89 45.99 -18.00
CA THR A 470 -4.42 47.33 -17.59
C THR A 470 -3.40 47.88 -18.59
N VAL A 471 -3.84 48.12 -19.82
CA VAL A 471 -3.35 49.20 -20.68
C VAL A 471 -4.56 49.62 -21.50
N ASP A 472 -5.26 50.64 -20.99
CA ASP A 472 -5.83 51.76 -21.73
C ASP A 472 -6.42 52.75 -20.71
#